data_AF-A0A455SJA0-F1
#
_entry.id   AF-A0A455SJA0-F1
#
_cell.length_a   1.000
_cell.length_b   1.000
_cell.length_c   1.000
_cell.angle_alpha   90.00
_cell.angle_beta   90.00
_cell.angle_gamma   90.00
#
_symmetry.space_group_name_H-M   'P 1'
#
loop_
_entity.id
_entity.type
_entity.pdbx_description
1 polymer ?
#
loop_
_entity_poly.entity_id
_entity_poly.type
_entity_poly.pdbx_seq_one_letter_code
_entity_poly.pdbx_strand_id
1 'polypeptide(L)'
;MQQKRQPMIVEKQYVVVLSSTELTTALVAAQRQMTELAARHPELLSEPEQLQLYGLLQFTMKVEQVIEQERHQGMQREGGG
;
A
#
# COMPACT_ATOMS: atom_id res chain seq x y z
N MET A 1 27.28 -9.16 20.98
CA MET A 1 26.51 -8.85 19.76
C MET A 1 25.04 -8.82 20.14
N GLN A 2 24.37 -7.65 20.07
CA GLN A 2 22.93 -7.56 20.37
C GLN A 2 22.14 -8.03 19.15
N GLN A 3 21.39 -9.12 19.29
CA GLN A 3 20.39 -9.53 18.30
C GLN A 3 19.33 -8.42 18.20
N LYS A 4 19.31 -7.69 17.08
CA LYS A 4 18.17 -6.83 16.72
C LYS A 4 16.96 -7.76 16.58
N ARG A 5 16.05 -7.72 17.57
CA ARG A 5 14.77 -8.44 17.48
C ARG A 5 14.03 -7.92 16.27
N GLN A 6 13.59 -8.83 15.40
CA GLN A 6 12.69 -8.46 14.30
C GLN A 6 11.34 -8.03 14.90
N PRO A 7 10.72 -6.95 14.39
CA PRO A 7 9.41 -6.50 14.87
C PRO A 7 8.37 -7.59 14.66
N MET A 8 7.62 -7.91 15.72
CA MET A 8 6.51 -8.86 15.65
C MET A 8 5.28 -8.15 15.07
N ILE A 9 4.92 -8.48 13.83
CA ILE A 9 3.73 -7.94 13.17
C ILE A 9 2.51 -8.74 13.65
N VAL A 10 1.60 -8.10 14.38
CA VAL A 10 0.32 -8.69 14.76
C VAL A 10 -0.73 -8.32 13.72
N GLU A 11 -1.33 -9.31 13.08
CA GLU A 11 -2.37 -9.10 12.09
C GLU A 11 -3.67 -8.61 12.76
N LYS A 12 -4.18 -7.47 12.30
CA LYS A 12 -5.47 -6.91 12.72
C LYS A 12 -6.32 -6.67 11.47
N GLN A 13 -7.59 -7.08 11.52
CA GLN A 13 -8.52 -6.89 10.42
C GLN A 13 -9.33 -5.61 10.62
N TYR A 14 -9.34 -4.78 9.59
CA TYR A 14 -10.14 -3.57 9.49
C TYR A 14 -10.86 -3.55 8.14
N VAL A 15 -12.12 -3.13 8.14
CA VAL A 15 -12.88 -2.90 6.91
C VAL A 15 -12.94 -1.40 6.67
N VAL A 16 -12.52 -0.97 5.49
CA VAL A 16 -12.58 0.43 5.05
C VAL A 16 -13.34 0.45 3.72
N VAL A 17 -14.31 1.35 3.62
CA VAL A 17 -15.07 1.59 2.38
C VAL A 17 -14.63 2.94 1.84
N LEU A 18 -14.10 2.95 0.61
CA LEU A 18 -13.63 4.15 -0.07
C LEU A 18 -14.36 4.26 -1.42
N SER A 19 -14.74 5.48 -1.78
CA SER A 19 -15.08 5.80 -3.18
C SER A 19 -13.84 5.70 -4.08
N SER A 20 -14.03 5.57 -5.39
CA SER A 20 -12.93 5.51 -6.36
C SER A 20 -12.02 6.74 -6.30
N THR A 21 -12.59 7.92 -6.04
CA THR A 21 -11.82 9.16 -5.85
C THR A 21 -10.97 9.11 -4.59
N GLU A 22 -11.56 8.72 -3.46
CA GLU A 22 -10.82 8.59 -2.19
C GLU A 22 -9.71 7.54 -2.29
N LEU A 23 -9.97 6.42 -2.96
CA LEU A 23 -8.98 5.38 -3.21
C LEU A 23 -7.81 5.89 -4.06
N THR A 24 -8.11 6.64 -5.13
CA THR A 24 -7.09 7.24 -6.00
C THR A 24 -6.27 8.30 -5.27
N THR A 25 -6.92 9.17 -4.49
CA THR A 25 -6.23 10.17 -3.66
C THR A 25 -5.32 9.50 -2.62
N ALA A 26 -5.81 8.45 -1.96
CA ALA A 26 -5.01 7.68 -1.01
C ALA A 26 -3.81 6.99 -1.66
N LEU A 27 -3.99 6.43 -2.86
CA LEU A 27 -2.89 5.82 -3.64
C LEU A 27 -1.79 6.84 -3.96
N VAL A 28 -2.16 8.01 -4.48
CA VAL A 28 -1.20 9.08 -4.80
C VAL A 28 -0.45 9.54 -3.55
N ALA A 29 -1.16 9.72 -2.43
CA ALA A 29 -0.54 10.08 -1.16
C ALA A 29 0.44 9.00 -0.67
N ALA A 30 0.05 7.73 -0.75
CA ALA A 30 0.87 6.60 -0.33
C ALA A 30 2.15 6.47 -1.18
N GLN A 31 2.05 6.58 -2.50
CA GLN A 31 3.19 6.53 -3.42
C GLN A 31 4.18 7.67 -3.16
N ARG A 32 3.67 8.87 -2.87
CA ARG A 32 4.50 10.03 -2.50
C ARG A 32 5.27 9.77 -1.20
N GLN A 33 4.59 9.34 -0.14
CA GLN A 33 5.23 9.04 1.14
C GLN A 33 6.24 7.90 1.01
N MET A 34 5.93 6.88 0.22
CA MET A 34 6.84 5.78 -0.07
C MET A 34 8.12 6.28 -0.75
N THR A 35 7.99 7.18 -1.72
CA THR A 35 9.13 7.80 -2.41
C THR A 35 9.99 8.61 -1.44
N GLU A 36 9.35 9.41 -0.58
CA GLU A 36 10.04 10.23 0.43
C GLU A 36 10.81 9.36 1.44
N LEU A 37 10.24 8.24 1.88
CA LEU A 37 10.89 7.29 2.78
C LEU A 37 11.98 6.46 2.08
N ALA A 38 11.74 6.00 0.86
CA ALA A 38 12.68 5.19 0.08
C ALA A 38 13.90 6.00 -0.39
N ALA A 39 13.77 7.31 -0.53
CA ALA A 39 14.89 8.21 -0.83
C ALA A 39 15.90 8.33 0.33
N ARG A 40 15.52 7.94 1.55
CA ARG A 40 16.41 7.89 2.71
C ARG A 40 17.17 6.57 2.73
N HIS A 41 18.43 6.59 3.15
CA HIS A 41 19.20 5.35 3.31
C HIS A 41 18.50 4.41 4.30
N PRO A 42 18.35 3.10 3.99
CA PRO A 42 17.64 2.14 4.84
C PRO A 42 18.15 2.08 6.28
N GLU A 43 19.45 2.32 6.48
CA GLU A 43 20.09 2.34 7.80
C GLU A 43 19.71 3.55 8.66
N LEU A 44 19.16 4.61 8.03
CA LEU A 44 18.69 5.84 8.67
C LEU A 44 17.19 5.82 8.94
N LEU A 45 16.49 4.74 8.59
CA LEU A 45 15.08 4.56 8.90
C LEU A 45 14.94 3.96 10.29
N SER A 46 14.19 4.65 11.15
CA SER A 46 13.72 4.11 12.42
C SER A 46 12.78 2.92 12.20
N GLU A 47 12.61 2.08 13.23
CA GLU A 47 11.73 0.91 13.17
C GLU A 47 10.28 1.26 12.76
N PRO A 48 9.65 2.34 13.26
CA PRO A 48 8.34 2.77 12.77
C PRO A 48 8.33 3.15 11.29
N GLU A 49 9.39 3.80 10.80
CA GLU A 49 9.50 4.20 9.39
C GLU A 49 9.67 2.99 8.46
N GLN A 50 10.39 1.96 8.92
CA GLN A 50 10.50 0.69 8.19
C GLN A 50 9.16 -0.04 8.11
N LEU A 51 8.41 -0.07 9.22
CA LEU A 51 7.06 -0.64 9.25
C LEU A 51 6.08 0.17 8.38
N GLN A 52 6.19 1.50 8.40
CA GLN A 52 5.40 2.38 7.54
C GLN A 52 5.72 2.13 6.07
N LEU A 53 6.99 2.03 5.69
CA LEU A 53 7.41 1.72 4.33
C LEU A 53 6.84 0.38 3.86
N TYR A 54 6.91 -0.65 4.72
CA TYR A 54 6.30 -1.95 4.44
C TYR A 54 4.78 -1.85 4.27
N GLY A 55 4.09 -1.13 5.16
CA GLY A 55 2.65 -0.90 5.07
C GLY A 55 2.22 -0.17 3.81
N LEU A 56 2.98 0.86 3.40
CA LEU A 56 2.75 1.63 2.17
C LEU A 56 2.93 0.77 0.92
N LEU A 57 3.94 -0.10 0.90
CA LEU A 57 4.14 -1.06 -0.19
C LEU A 57 2.96 -2.03 -0.30
N GLN A 58 2.55 -2.63 0.82
CA GLN A 58 1.41 -3.55 0.86
C GLN A 58 0.10 -2.87 0.44
N PHE A 59 -0.13 -1.64 0.89
CA PHE A 59 -1.29 -0.85 0.49
C PHE A 59 -1.29 -0.59 -1.02
N THR A 60 -0.19 -0.09 -1.57
CA THR A 60 -0.06 0.24 -3.00
C THR A 60 -0.33 -0.99 -3.87
N MET A 61 0.29 -2.12 -3.57
CA MET A 61 0.08 -3.37 -4.31
C MET A 61 -1.38 -3.84 -4.29
N LYS A 62 -2.05 -3.76 -3.12
CA LYS A 62 -3.45 -4.18 -2.99
C LYS A 62 -4.39 -3.25 -3.76
N VAL A 63 -4.16 -1.95 -3.71
CA VAL A 63 -4.99 -0.97 -4.43
C VAL A 63 -4.83 -1.13 -5.94
N GLU A 64 -3.61 -1.31 -6.44
CA GLU A 64 -3.36 -1.56 -7.86
C GLU A 64 -4.06 -2.84 -8.36
N GLN A 65 -4.07 -3.90 -7.55
CA GLN A 65 -4.82 -5.12 -7.85
C GLN A 65 -6.34 -4.87 -7.92
N VAL A 66 -6.90 -4.06 -7.01
CA VAL A 66 -8.33 -3.70 -7.05
C VAL A 66 -8.65 -2.90 -8.32
N ILE A 67 -7.83 -1.91 -8.66
CA ILE A 67 -8.00 -1.10 -9.88
C ILE A 67 -7.95 -1.98 -11.13
N GLU A 68 -7.00 -2.91 -11.20
CA GLU A 68 -6.89 -3.82 -12.36
C GLU A 68 -8.09 -4.78 -12.46
N GLN A 69 -8.58 -5.28 -11.33
CA GLN A 69 -9.81 -6.08 -11.28
C GLN A 69 -11.04 -5.29 -11.76
N GLU A 70 -11.19 -4.03 -11.33
CA GLU A 70 -12.27 -3.16 -11.80
C GLU A 70 -12.17 -2.90 -13.31
N ARG A 71 -10.97 -2.69 -13.85
CA ARG A 71 -10.73 -2.53 -15.29
C ARG A 71 -11.18 -3.75 -16.09
N HIS A 72 -10.79 -4.95 -15.67
CA HIS A 72 -11.19 -6.18 -16.35
C HIS A 72 -12.70 -6.44 -16.28
N GLN A 73 -13.34 -6.11 -15.16
CA GLN A 73 -14.80 -6.24 -15.03
C GLN A 73 -15.56 -5.21 -15.88
N GLY A 74 -15.03 -3.99 -16.02
CA GLY A 74 -15.56 -2.97 -16.93
C GLY A 74 -15.55 -3.43 -18.39
N MET A 75 -14.43 -4.00 -18.86
CA MET A 75 -14.31 -4.51 -20.23
C MET A 75 -15.25 -5.68 -20.54
N GLN A 76 -15.54 -6.55 -19.57
CA GLN A 76 -16.48 -7.66 -19.76
C GLN A 76 -17.95 -7.20 -19.87
N ARG A 77 -18.30 -6.04 -19.30
CA ARG A 77 -19.64 -5.47 -19.39
C ARG A 77 -19.92 -4.78 -20.72
N GLU A 78 -18.89 -4.28 -21.41
CA GLU A 78 -19.02 -3.56 -22.69
C GLU A 78 -18.89 -4.48 -23.91
N GLY A 79 -18.33 -5.69 -23.78
CA GLY A 79 -18.13 -6.65 -24.87
C GLY A 79 -19.25 -7.69 -25.07
N GLY A 80 -20.36 -7.58 -24.34
CA GLY A 80 -21.46 -8.56 -24.34
C GLY A 80 -22.79 -8.00 -24.85
N GLY A 81 -22.77 -7.29 -25.98
CA GLY A 81 -23.95 -6.75 -26.67
C GLY A 81 -24.15 -7.39 -28.04
#